data_AF-R7NI87-F1
#
_entry.id   AF-R7NI87-F1
#
_cell.length_a   1.000
_cell.length_b   1.000
_cell.length_c   1.000
_cell.angle_alpha   90.00
_cell.angle_beta   90.00
_cell.angle_gamma   90.00
#
_symmetry.space_group_name_H-M   'P 1'
#
loop_
_entity.id
_entity.type
_entity.pdbx_description
1 polymer ?
#
loop_
_entity_poly.entity_id
_entity_poly.type
_entity_poly.pdbx_seq_one_letter_code
_entity_poly.pdbx_strand_id
1 'polypeptide(L)'
;MPESTLNDIIDKYVEMNIAHPFLEANGRSTRIWLDLILKKNLNKIVNWENINKKLYLQAMERSPVNTLEIKTLIENNLTDDFSLDNFFKGIEISYYYETHE
;
A
#
# COMPACT_ATOMS: atom_id res chain seq x y z
N MET A 1 11.18 9.42 -9.45
CA MET A 1 10.09 8.71 -10.14
C MET A 1 8.85 9.58 -10.16
N PRO A 2 8.08 9.55 -11.26
CA PRO A 2 6.80 10.28 -11.37
C PRO A 2 5.76 9.81 -10.34
N GLU A 3 4.70 10.59 -10.14
CA GLU A 3 3.56 10.29 -9.26
C GLU A 3 2.23 10.72 -9.92
N SER A 4 2.21 10.82 -11.25
CA SER A 4 1.10 11.43 -11.99
C SER A 4 -0.05 10.47 -12.23
N THR A 5 0.21 9.16 -12.26
CA THR A 5 -0.78 8.11 -12.45
C THR A 5 -0.70 7.08 -11.33
N LEU A 6 -1.75 6.26 -11.19
CA LEU A 6 -1.73 5.13 -10.26
C LEU A 6 -0.53 4.22 -10.52
N ASN A 7 -0.23 3.93 -11.79
CA ASN A 7 0.91 3.08 -12.17
C ASN A 7 2.23 3.66 -11.65
N ASP A 8 2.47 4.95 -11.88
CA ASP A 8 3.70 5.60 -11.43
C ASP A 8 3.85 5.52 -9.91
N ILE A 9 2.75 5.72 -9.18
CA ILE A 9 2.72 5.66 -7.71
C ILE A 9 3.00 4.23 -7.22
N ILE A 10 2.39 3.22 -7.83
CA ILE A 10 2.62 1.81 -7.46
C ILE A 10 4.05 1.39 -7.78
N ASP A 11 4.59 1.72 -8.95
CA ASP A 11 5.97 1.40 -9.29
C ASP A 11 6.94 2.08 -8.31
N LYS A 12 6.67 3.35 -7.95
CA LYS A 12 7.45 4.07 -6.94
C LYS A 12 7.35 3.42 -5.54
N TYR A 13 6.19 2.91 -5.18
CA TYR A 13 5.96 2.19 -3.93
C TYR A 13 6.72 0.87 -3.87
N VAL A 14 6.75 0.13 -4.98
CA VAL A 14 7.51 -1.11 -5.11
C VAL A 14 9.01 -0.84 -4.96
N GLU A 15 9.53 0.19 -5.63
CA GLU A 15 10.95 0.58 -5.48
C GLU A 15 11.29 0.99 -4.03
N MET A 16 10.38 1.69 -3.34
CA MET A 16 10.57 2.03 -1.93
C MET A 16 10.59 0.78 -1.02
N ASN A 17 9.72 -0.19 -1.30
CA ASN A 17 9.71 -1.45 -0.57
C ASN A 17 10.99 -2.27 -0.80
N ILE A 18 11.56 -2.25 -2.02
CA ILE A 18 12.85 -2.84 -2.35
C ILE A 18 13.99 -2.13 -1.61
N ALA A 19 13.95 -0.79 -1.57
CA ALA A 19 14.97 0.00 -0.88
C ALA A 19 15.02 -0.27 0.63
N HIS A 20 13.86 -0.55 1.24
CA HIS A 20 13.72 -1.00 2.63
C HIS A 20 14.61 -0.22 3.63
N PRO A 21 14.48 1.13 3.70
CA PRO A 21 15.52 2.01 4.25
C PRO A 21 15.72 1.94 5.77
N PHE A 22 14.81 1.34 6.52
CA PHE A 22 14.89 1.21 7.98
C PHE A 22 15.25 -0.21 8.40
N LEU A 23 15.77 -0.38 9.62
CA LEU A 23 16.03 -1.71 10.19
C LEU A 23 14.75 -2.51 10.42
N GLU A 24 13.66 -1.83 10.80
CA GLU A 24 12.35 -2.43 11.05
C GLU A 24 11.23 -1.45 10.64
N ALA A 25 9.99 -1.95 10.57
CA ALA A 25 8.78 -1.16 10.35
C ALA A 25 8.66 -0.47 8.97
N ASN A 26 9.43 -0.90 7.97
CA ASN A 26 9.31 -0.41 6.59
C ASN A 26 7.91 -0.63 6.02
N GLY A 27 7.30 -1.80 6.23
CA GLY A 27 5.96 -2.10 5.71
C GLY A 27 4.92 -1.08 6.18
N ARG A 28 4.80 -0.89 7.50
CA ARG A 28 3.82 0.03 8.11
C ARG A 28 4.04 1.49 7.70
N SER A 29 5.29 1.95 7.75
CA SER A 29 5.63 3.34 7.40
C SER A 29 5.42 3.62 5.92
N THR A 30 5.79 2.67 5.05
CA THR A 30 5.68 2.86 3.59
C THR A 30 4.23 2.77 3.11
N ARG A 31 3.35 2.00 3.76
CA ARG A 31 1.90 2.01 3.46
C ARG A 31 1.24 3.34 3.78
N ILE A 32 1.57 3.96 4.92
CA ILE A 32 1.10 5.32 5.25
C ILE A 32 1.63 6.33 4.22
N TRP A 33 2.90 6.20 3.84
CA TRP A 33 3.52 7.05 2.83
C TRP A 33 2.84 6.90 1.45
N LEU A 34 2.47 5.68 1.05
CA LEU A 34 1.70 5.40 -0.15
C LEU A 34 0.33 6.13 -0.12
N ASP A 35 -0.42 5.99 0.98
CA ASP A 35 -1.74 6.65 1.11
C ASP A 35 -1.64 8.17 1.00
N LEU A 36 -0.59 8.79 1.54
CA LEU A 36 -0.37 10.23 1.40
C LEU A 36 -0.11 10.66 -0.04
N ILE A 37 0.62 9.85 -0.82
CA ILE A 37 0.87 10.12 -2.24
C ILE A 37 -0.41 9.93 -3.06
N LEU A 38 -1.16 8.86 -2.82
CA LEU A 38 -2.44 8.62 -3.47
C LEU A 38 -3.44 9.74 -3.17
N LYS A 39 -3.52 10.17 -1.91
CA LYS A 39 -4.41 11.25 -1.49
C LYS A 39 -4.04 12.57 -2.18
N LYS A 40 -2.76 12.91 -2.21
CA LYS A 40 -2.26 14.15 -2.82
C LYS A 40 -2.52 14.20 -4.33
N ASN A 41 -2.28 13.11 -5.04
CA ASN A 41 -2.25 13.12 -6.51
C ASN A 41 -3.57 12.65 -7.14
N LEU A 42 -4.30 11.75 -6.48
CA LEU A 42 -5.50 11.09 -7.03
C LEU A 42 -6.76 11.31 -6.18
N ASN A 43 -6.66 12.00 -5.04
CA ASN A 43 -7.76 12.18 -4.08
C ASN A 43 -8.41 10.85 -3.67
N LYS A 44 -7.60 9.81 -3.44
CA LYS A 44 -8.00 8.49 -2.96
C LYS A 44 -6.98 7.94 -1.96
N ILE A 45 -7.40 7.00 -1.13
CA ILE A 45 -6.52 6.17 -0.27
C ILE A 45 -6.85 4.69 -0.48
N VAL A 46 -5.98 3.81 0.01
CA VAL A 46 -6.26 2.37 0.01
C VAL A 46 -7.18 2.02 1.17
N ASN A 47 -8.29 1.34 0.89
CA ASN A 47 -9.08 0.67 1.91
C ASN A 47 -8.43 -0.66 2.26
N TRP A 48 -7.49 -0.63 3.21
CA TRP A 48 -6.74 -1.82 3.64
C TRP A 48 -7.63 -2.90 4.28
N GLU A 49 -8.80 -2.55 4.85
CA GLU A 49 -9.77 -3.50 5.40
C GLU A 49 -10.21 -4.55 4.37
N ASN A 50 -10.30 -4.15 3.10
CA ASN A 50 -10.75 -5.03 2.02
C ASN A 50 -9.61 -5.86 1.40
N ILE A 51 -8.37 -5.67 1.84
CA ILE A 51 -7.21 -6.37 1.30
C ILE A 51 -6.81 -7.51 2.25
N ASN A 52 -6.90 -8.75 1.76
CA ASN A 52 -6.45 -9.92 2.51
C ASN A 52 -4.92 -9.92 2.70
N LYS A 53 -4.48 -10.18 3.93
CA LYS A 53 -3.05 -10.26 4.31
C LYS A 53 -2.22 -11.15 3.39
N LYS A 54 -2.68 -12.38 3.13
CA LYS A 54 -1.93 -13.34 2.30
C LYS A 54 -1.79 -12.86 0.87
N LEU A 55 -2.87 -12.32 0.29
CA LEU A 55 -2.85 -11.77 -1.06
C LEU A 55 -1.90 -10.56 -1.16
N TYR A 56 -1.94 -9.66 -0.17
CA TYR A 56 -1.04 -8.52 -0.12
C TYR A 56 0.43 -8.96 -0.03
N LEU A 57 0.77 -9.85 0.90
CA LEU A 57 2.16 -10.31 1.08
C LEU A 57 2.68 -11.04 -0.16
N GLN A 58 1.88 -11.93 -0.76
CA GLN A 58 2.25 -12.60 -2.02
C GLN A 58 2.48 -11.61 -3.17
N ALA A 59 1.60 -10.61 -3.30
CA ALA A 59 1.74 -9.58 -4.31
C ALA A 59 3.00 -8.72 -4.09
N MET A 60 3.35 -8.42 -2.83
CA MET A 60 4.57 -7.70 -2.48
C MET A 60 5.83 -8.52 -2.75
N GLU A 61 5.85 -9.82 -2.45
CA GLU A 61 6.96 -10.73 -2.78
C GLU A 61 7.22 -10.80 -4.29
N ARG A 62 6.16 -10.80 -5.10
CA ARG A 62 6.26 -10.82 -6.55
C ARG A 62 6.61 -9.47 -7.17
N SER A 63 6.32 -8.37 -6.47
CA SER A 63 6.39 -7.01 -7.00
C SER A 63 7.74 -6.61 -7.62
N PRO A 64 8.92 -7.08 -7.17
CA PRO A 64 10.20 -6.76 -7.83
C PRO A 64 10.33 -7.34 -9.24
N VAL A 65 9.54 -8.36 -9.57
CA VAL A 65 9.54 -9.02 -10.88
C VAL A 65 8.33 -8.59 -11.71
N ASN A 66 7.16 -8.46 -11.08
CA ASN A 66 5.93 -8.07 -11.76
C ASN A 66 4.96 -7.35 -10.81
N THR A 67 4.65 -6.09 -11.12
CA THR A 67 3.79 -5.22 -10.30
C THR A 67 2.28 -5.40 -10.55
N LEU A 68 1.87 -6.23 -11.52
CA LEU A 68 0.46 -6.39 -11.90
C LEU A 68 -0.43 -6.82 -10.74
N GLU A 69 0.03 -7.77 -9.91
CA GLU A 69 -0.75 -8.29 -8.78
C GLU A 69 -1.01 -7.20 -7.73
N ILE A 70 0.04 -6.52 -7.27
CA ILE A 70 -0.10 -5.46 -6.25
C ILE A 70 -0.88 -4.27 -6.79
N LYS A 71 -0.68 -3.92 -8.06
CA LYS A 71 -1.44 -2.87 -8.74
C LYS A 71 -2.93 -3.20 -8.77
N THR A 72 -3.29 -4.40 -9.24
CA THR A 72 -4.70 -4.82 -9.34
C THR A 72 -5.36 -4.86 -7.97
N LEU A 73 -4.63 -5.34 -6.96
CA LEU A 73 -5.09 -5.40 -5.58
C LEU A 73 -5.39 -4.00 -5.02
N ILE A 74 -4.47 -3.04 -5.20
CA ILE A 74 -4.65 -1.67 -4.73
C ILE A 74 -5.75 -0.96 -5.53
N GLU A 75 -5.71 -1.05 -6.86
CA GLU A 75 -6.67 -0.38 -7.77
C GLU A 75 -8.12 -0.74 -7.44
N ASN A 76 -8.39 -2.01 -7.15
CA ASN A 76 -9.73 -2.51 -6.79
C ASN A 76 -10.18 -2.10 -5.37
N ASN A 77 -9.28 -1.58 -4.54
CA ASN A 77 -9.55 -1.23 -3.14
C ASN A 77 -9.27 0.24 -2.85
N LEU A 78 -9.25 1.11 -3.86
CA LEU A 78 -9.17 2.54 -3.66
C LEU A 78 -10.52 3.12 -3.21
N THR A 79 -10.48 4.03 -2.26
CA THR A 79 -11.65 4.74 -1.73
C THR A 79 -11.38 6.24 -1.60
N ASP A 80 -12.43 7.05 -1.69
CA ASP A 80 -12.46 8.48 -1.37
C ASP A 80 -13.04 8.78 0.03
N ASP A 81 -13.32 7.72 0.82
CA ASP A 81 -13.69 7.85 2.22
C ASP A 81 -12.47 8.17 3.10
N PHE A 82 -12.37 9.42 3.55
CA PHE A 82 -11.34 9.90 4.47
C PHE A 82 -11.79 9.94 5.93
N SER A 83 -12.83 9.19 6.30
CA SER A 83 -13.30 9.07 7.68
C SER A 83 -12.20 8.57 8.62
N LEU A 84 -12.28 8.99 9.88
CA LEU A 84 -11.37 8.49 10.92
C LEU A 84 -11.49 6.97 11.08
N ASP A 85 -12.70 6.43 10.94
CA ASP A 85 -12.96 4.99 11.06
C ASP A 85 -12.19 4.20 9.98
N ASN A 86 -12.25 4.63 8.72
CA ASN A 86 -11.50 4.01 7.63
C ASN A 86 -9.98 4.10 7.88
N PHE A 87 -9.49 5.25 8.35
CA PHE A 87 -8.08 5.43 8.67
C PHE A 87 -7.60 4.51 9.81
N PHE A 88 -8.34 4.43 10.92
CA PHE A 88 -7.97 3.59 12.06
C PHE A 88 -8.02 2.10 11.74
N LYS A 89 -9.06 1.65 11.02
CA LYS A 89 -9.12 0.27 10.51
C LYS A 89 -7.95 -0.02 9.57
N GLY A 90 -7.60 0.94 8.70
CA GLY A 90 -6.44 0.82 7.83
C GLY A 90 -5.12 0.63 8.58
N ILE A 91 -4.93 1.38 9.67
CA ILE A 91 -3.78 1.20 10.58
C ILE A 91 -3.80 -0.19 11.22
N GLU A 92 -4.95 -0.61 11.78
CA GLU A 92 -5.08 -1.91 12.44
C GLU A 92 -4.68 -3.06 11.50
N ILE A 93 -5.21 -3.05 10.27
CA ILE A 93 -4.90 -4.06 9.26
C ILE A 93 -3.44 -3.98 8.80
N SER A 94 -2.91 -2.77 8.63
CA SER A 94 -1.49 -2.55 8.32
C SER A 94 -0.58 -3.13 9.40
N TYR A 95 -0.97 -3.08 10.68
CA TYR A 95 -0.22 -3.73 11.76
C TYR A 95 -0.40 -5.26 11.74
N TYR A 96 -1.62 -5.74 11.45
CA TYR A 96 -1.90 -7.17 11.30
C TYR A 96 -1.07 -7.84 10.20
N TYR A 97 -0.75 -7.13 9.10
CA TYR A 97 0.13 -7.68 8.06
C TYR A 97 1.52 -8.06 8.55
N GLU A 98 2.02 -7.41 9.61
CA GLU A 98 3.36 -7.62 10.16
C GLU A 98 3.39 -8.71 11.25
N THR A 99 2.24 -9.28 11.63
CA THR A 99 2.20 -10.37 12.60
C THR A 99 2.63 -11.69 11.93
N HIS A 100 3.20 -12.62 12.70
CA HIS A 100 3.67 -13.92 12.19
C HIS A 100 2.58 -15.01 12.22
N GLU A 101 1.33 -14.62 12.50
CA GLU A 101 0.14 -15.49 12.53
C GLU A 101 -0.69 -15.35 11.26
#